data_AF-S6TTU0-F1
#
_entry.id   AF-S6TTU0-F1
#
_cell.length_a   1.000
_cell.length_b   1.000
_cell.length_c   1.000
_cell.angle_alpha   90.00
_cell.angle_beta   90.00
_cell.angle_gamma   90.00
#
_symmetry.space_group_name_H-M   'P 1'
#
loop_
_entity.id
_entity.type
_entity.pdbx_description
1 polymer ?
#
loop_
_entity_poly.entity_id
_entity_poly.type
_entity_poly.pdbx_seq_one_letter_code
_entity_poly.pdbx_strand_id
1 'polypeptide(L)' 'PGETTAENTPLKVNGMLYVCTPHSQVIALDPDSGKEIWRFDPKLSTQNAANFKGWAHMTCRGVTYHDDAAYAASAP' A
#
# COMPACT_ATOMS: atom_id res chain seq x y z
N PRO A 1 -0.15 -13.98 13.64
CA PRO A 1 -1.63 -13.95 13.51
C PRO A 1 -1.99 -14.38 12.08
N GLY A 2 -2.94 -15.31 11.92
CA GLY A 2 -3.52 -15.61 10.59
C GLY A 2 -4.51 -14.53 10.14
N GLU A 3 -4.54 -13.41 10.84
CA GLU A 3 -5.47 -12.31 10.66
C GLU A 3 -4.79 -11.23 9.80
N THR A 4 -5.23 -11.16 8.55
CA THR A 4 -4.93 -10.06 7.65
C THR A 4 -6.09 -9.06 7.74
N THR A 5 -5.89 -7.92 8.37
CA THR A 5 -6.89 -6.83 8.38
C THR A 5 -6.64 -5.90 7.19
N ALA A 6 -7.34 -6.17 6.09
CA ALA A 6 -7.35 -5.29 4.92
C ALA A 6 -8.55 -4.34 5.03
N GLU A 7 -8.29 -3.10 5.44
CA GLU A 7 -9.29 -2.02 5.52
C GLU A 7 -9.08 -0.99 4.40
N ASN A 8 -8.47 -1.43 3.30
CA ASN A 8 -8.15 -0.54 2.19
C ASN A 8 -9.39 -0.27 1.33
N THR A 9 -9.57 0.99 0.93
CA THR A 9 -10.33 1.34 -0.27
C THR A 9 -9.31 1.57 -1.39
N PRO A 10 -9.21 0.66 -2.39
CA PRO A 10 -8.20 0.79 -3.44
C PRO A 10 -8.29 2.12 -4.18
N LEU A 11 -7.14 2.73 -4.48
CA LEU A 11 -7.06 3.97 -5.23
C LEU A 11 -6.77 3.65 -6.70
N LYS A 12 -7.59 4.16 -7.64
CA LYS A 12 -7.30 4.08 -9.08
C LYS A 12 -6.84 5.44 -9.59
N VAL A 13 -5.60 5.54 -10.07
CA VAL A 13 -5.03 6.76 -10.64
C VAL A 13 -3.93 6.42 -11.65
N ASN A 14 -3.71 7.27 -12.66
CA ASN A 14 -2.67 7.10 -13.68
C ASN A 14 -2.66 5.71 -14.37
N GLY A 15 -3.84 5.15 -14.62
CA GLY A 15 -4.00 3.85 -15.28
C GLY A 15 -3.70 2.63 -14.40
N MET A 16 -3.45 2.80 -13.10
CA MET A 16 -3.10 1.71 -12.18
C MET A 16 -4.07 1.67 -10.99
N LEU A 17 -4.23 0.49 -10.40
CA LEU A 17 -4.95 0.28 -9.14
C LEU A 17 -3.95 0.05 -8.01
N TYR A 18 -4.05 0.82 -6.93
CA TYR A 18 -3.13 0.76 -5.79
C TYR A 18 -3.79 0.15 -4.57
N VAL A 19 -3.11 -0.83 -3.98
CA VAL A 19 -3.49 -1.46 -2.71
C VAL A 19 -2.28 -1.51 -1.77
N CYS A 20 -2.56 -1.70 -0.49
CA CYS A 20 -1.52 -1.83 0.53
C CYS A 20 -1.82 -2.99 1.48
N THR A 21 -0.76 -3.53 2.10
CA THR A 21 -0.84 -4.70 2.98
C THR A 21 -0.61 -4.35 4.45
N PRO A 22 -1.00 -5.22 5.40
CA PRO A 22 -0.63 -5.11 6.81
C PRO A 22 0.88 -4.91 7.09
N HIS A 23 1.77 -5.26 6.17
CA HIS A 23 3.22 -5.10 6.30
C HIS A 23 3.75 -3.84 5.58
N SER A 24 2.90 -2.84 5.39
CA SER A 24 3.25 -1.55 4.76
C SER A 24 3.82 -1.69 3.34
N GLN A 25 3.54 -2.80 2.67
CA GLN A 25 3.85 -2.94 1.25
C GLN A 25 2.79 -2.18 0.44
N VAL A 26 3.22 -1.55 -0.64
CA VAL A 26 2.33 -0.94 -1.65
C VAL A 26 2.46 -1.71 -2.94
N ILE A 27 1.33 -2.07 -3.54
CA ILE A 27 1.27 -2.86 -4.77
C ILE A 27 0.46 -2.07 -5.78
N ALA A 28 1.03 -1.86 -6.97
CA ALA A 28 0.31 -1.36 -8.12
C ALA A 28 -0.09 -2.53 -9.03
N LEU A 29 -1.36 -2.57 -9.40
CA LEU A 29 -1.97 -3.61 -10.21
C LEU A 29 -2.50 -3.00 -11.51
N ASP A 30 -2.49 -3.80 -12.57
CA ASP A 30 -3.30 -3.57 -13.74
C ASP A 30 -4.79 -3.66 -13.34
N PRO A 31 -5.60 -2.63 -13.60
CA PRO A 31 -6.96 -2.53 -13.07
C PRO A 31 -7.92 -3.56 -13.70
N ASP A 32 -7.64 -4.06 -14.90
CA ASP A 32 -8.52 -4.97 -15.63
C ASP A 32 -8.22 -6.43 -15.30
N SER A 33 -6.93 -6.80 -15.29
CA SER A 33 -6.48 -8.18 -15.08
C SER A 33 -6.08 -8.48 -13.64
N GLY A 34 -5.86 -7.46 -12.80
CA GLY A 34 -5.35 -7.60 -11.44
C GLY A 34 -3.88 -8.04 -11.37
N LYS A 35 -3.15 -8.08 -12.49
CA LYS A 35 -1.73 -8.45 -12.51
C LYS A 35 -0.89 -7.38 -11.83
N GLU A 36 0.06 -7.81 -11.02
CA GLU A 36 1.03 -6.91 -10.40
C GLU A 36 1.91 -6.24 -11.45
N ILE A 37 1.99 -4.91 -11.39
CA ILE A 37 2.89 -4.10 -12.22
C ILE A 37 4.17 -3.82 -11.45
N TRP A 38 4.05 -3.38 -10.20
CA TRP A 38 5.19 -3.21 -9.29
C TRP A 38 4.77 -3.33 -7.83
N ARG A 39 5.78 -3.53 -6.97
CA ARG A 39 5.64 -3.56 -5.51
C ARG A 39 6.76 -2.76 -4.83
N PHE A 40 6.35 -1.95 -3.86
CA PHE A 40 7.23 -1.39 -2.85
C PHE A 40 7.17 -2.25 -1.59
N ASP A 41 8.34 -2.63 -1.08
CA ASP A 41 8.50 -3.34 0.19
C ASP A 41 9.46 -2.57 1.11
N PRO A 42 8.99 -2.00 2.23
CA PRO A 42 9.83 -1.25 3.16
C PRO A 42 10.75 -2.14 4.00
N LYS A 43 10.65 -3.48 3.90
CA LYS A 43 11.44 -4.45 4.67
C LYS A 43 11.38 -4.17 6.18
N LEU A 44 10.16 -4.18 6.73
CA LEU A 44 9.92 -3.89 8.14
C LEU A 44 10.80 -4.77 9.06
N SER A 45 11.40 -4.14 10.06
CA SER A 45 12.17 -4.84 11.10
C SER A 45 11.23 -5.54 12.08
N THR A 46 11.55 -6.78 12.45
CA THR A 46 10.87 -7.50 13.53
C THR A 46 11.36 -7.10 14.91
N GLN A 47 12.27 -6.11 15.03
CA GLN A 47 12.85 -5.67 16.30
C GLN A 47 13.41 -6.82 17.14
N ASN A 48 14.19 -7.71 16.49
CA ASN A 48 14.77 -8.93 17.06
C ASN A 48 13.76 -10.03 17.43
N ALA A 49 12.47 -9.89 17.12
CA ALA A 49 11.51 -10.98 17.25
C ALA A 49 11.67 -12.01 16.12
N ALA A 50 11.26 -13.25 16.38
CA ALA A 50 11.31 -14.33 15.39
C ALA A 50 10.43 -14.06 14.14
N ASN A 51 9.35 -13.32 14.30
CA ASN A 51 8.42 -12.88 13.25
C ASN A 51 7.39 -11.89 13.83
N PHE A 52 6.42 -11.45 13.03
CA PHE A 52 5.33 -10.56 13.45
C PHE A 52 4.21 -11.26 14.24
N LYS A 53 4.40 -12.50 14.73
CA LYS A 53 3.38 -13.19 15.55
C LYS A 53 3.19 -12.44 16.87
N GLY A 54 1.94 -12.16 17.22
CA GLY A 54 1.58 -11.42 18.44
C GLY A 54 1.59 -9.90 18.29
N TRP A 55 1.98 -9.37 17.12
CA TRP A 55 1.86 -7.94 16.84
C TRP A 55 0.38 -7.62 16.61
N ALA A 56 -0.12 -6.60 17.31
CA ALA A 56 -1.50 -6.16 17.24
C ALA A 56 -1.67 -5.05 16.18
N HIS A 57 -2.85 -4.98 15.57
CA HIS A 57 -3.26 -3.90 14.66
C HIS A 57 -2.35 -3.66 13.44
N MET A 58 -1.78 -4.74 12.90
CA MET A 58 -1.15 -4.71 11.58
C MET A 58 -2.26 -4.55 10.53
N THR A 59 -2.58 -3.30 10.21
CA THR A 59 -3.71 -2.92 9.36
C THR A 59 -3.24 -1.91 8.33
N CYS A 60 -3.67 -2.08 7.08
CA CYS A 60 -3.59 -1.00 6.10
C CYS A 60 -4.97 -0.44 5.80
N ARG A 61 -5.10 0.90 5.87
CA ARG A 61 -6.35 1.64 5.62
C ARG A 61 -6.41 2.32 4.25
N GLY A 62 -5.40 2.11 3.41
CA GLY A 62 -5.30 2.68 2.08
C GLY A 62 -4.04 3.51 1.88
N VAL A 63 -3.98 4.15 0.72
CA VAL A 63 -2.91 5.04 0.29
C VAL A 63 -3.51 6.33 -0.25
N THR A 64 -2.70 7.38 -0.34
CA THR A 64 -3.07 8.64 -1.00
C THR A 64 -2.16 8.89 -2.19
N TYR A 65 -2.61 9.74 -3.11
CA TYR A 65 -1.86 10.15 -4.28
C TYR A 65 -1.60 11.65 -4.25
N HIS A 66 -0.40 12.03 -4.66
CA HIS A 66 -0.02 13.42 -4.90
C HIS A 66 0.70 13.50 -6.25
N ASP A 67 0.39 14.55 -7.00
CA ASP A 67 1.00 14.86 -8.28
C ASP A 67 1.70 16.21 -8.19
N ASP A 68 3.02 16.19 -8.09
CA ASP A 68 3.82 17.42 -7.96
C ASP A 68 3.63 18.35 -9.15
N ALA A 69 3.48 17.79 -10.36
CA ALA A 69 3.36 18.58 -11.59
C ALA A 69 1.97 19.25 -11.68
N ALA A 70 0.90 18.50 -11.41
CA ALA A 70 -0.45 19.06 -11.37
C ALA A 70 -0.62 20.06 -10.21
N TYR A 71 0.00 19.79 -9.06
CA TYR A 71 0.02 20.71 -7.94
C TYR A 71 0.75 22.02 -8.28
N ALA A 72 1.95 21.95 -8.84
CA ALA A 72 2.71 23.13 -9.24
C ALA A 72 1.98 23.97 -10.31
N ALA A 73 1.31 23.33 -11.27
CA ALA A 73 0.54 24.02 -12.30
C ALA A 73 -0.74 24.71 -11.77
N SER A 74 -1.22 24.31 -10.59
CA SER A 74 -2.41 24.87 -9.94
C SER A 74 -2.09 25.78 -8.75
N ALA A 75 -0.79 26.01 -8.47
CA ALA A 75 -0.35 26.93 -7.44
C ALA A 75 -0.70 28.38 -7.84
N PRO A 76 -1.25 29.19 -6.90
CA PRO A 76 -1.66 30.57 -7.16
C PRO A 76 -0.48 31.52 -7.44
#